data_AF-A0A969RCM9-F1
#
_entry.id   AF-A0A969RCM9-F1
#
_cell.length_a   1.000
_cell.length_b   1.000
_cell.length_c   1.000
_cell.angle_alpha   90.00
_cell.angle_beta   90.00
_cell.angle_gamma   90.00
#
_symmetry.space_group_name_H-M   'P 1'
#
loop_
_entity.id
_entity.type
_entity.pdbx_description
1 polymer ?
#
loop_
_entity_poly.entity_id
_entity_poly.type
_entity_poly.pdbx_seq_one_letter_code
_entity_poly.pdbx_strand_id
1 'polypeptide(L)'
;MNKTSSDKIKSATPFLIWFRRCLPQSLQVQVRPYLDRPYQLALTILDRCDAPQPIPVKDMAQTIGVSPQTVKQVLLALKEGGMTFAVSPTTSWQLSESDPPDVSLLETASVTVSSHNPA
;
A
#
# COMPACT_ATOMS: atom_id res chain seq x y z
N MET A 1 -7.18 16.91 0.78
CA MET A 1 -6.18 16.48 -0.23
C MET A 1 -6.69 16.82 -1.62
N ASN A 2 -5.82 17.11 -2.60
CA ASN A 2 -6.25 17.36 -3.99
C ASN A 2 -6.44 16.06 -4.77
N LYS A 3 -7.21 16.11 -5.88
CA LYS A 3 -7.52 14.95 -6.72
C LYS A 3 -6.26 14.24 -7.23
N THR A 4 -5.27 15.01 -7.70
CA THR A 4 -3.98 14.49 -8.20
C THR A 4 -3.24 13.63 -7.18
N SER A 5 -3.21 14.03 -5.90
CA SER A 5 -2.54 13.25 -4.85
C SER A 5 -3.30 11.96 -4.55
N SER A 6 -4.64 11.98 -4.64
CA SER A 6 -5.49 10.80 -4.48
C SER A 6 -5.26 9.80 -5.61
N ASP A 7 -5.21 10.29 -6.84
CA ASP A 7 -4.96 9.46 -8.02
C ASP A 7 -3.54 8.86 -7.99
N LYS A 8 -2.54 9.63 -7.54
CA LYS A 8 -1.17 9.13 -7.30
C LYS A 8 -1.15 7.98 -6.29
N ILE A 9 -1.85 8.11 -5.15
CA ILE A 9 -1.89 7.06 -4.13
C ILE A 9 -2.59 5.81 -4.68
N LYS A 10 -3.72 6.00 -5.36
CA LYS A 10 -4.48 4.91 -5.99
C LYS A 10 -3.61 4.13 -6.97
N SER A 11 -2.97 4.80 -7.92
CA SER A 11 -2.13 4.14 -8.93
C SER A 11 -0.87 3.51 -8.33
N ALA A 12 -0.32 4.09 -7.26
CA ALA A 12 0.85 3.57 -6.56
C ALA A 12 0.52 2.48 -5.52
N THR A 13 -0.75 2.10 -5.34
CA THR A 13 -1.14 1.13 -4.29
C THR A 13 -0.40 -0.22 -4.42
N PRO A 14 -0.22 -0.81 -5.62
CA PRO A 14 0.59 -2.03 -5.76
C PRO A 14 2.04 -1.84 -5.31
N PHE A 15 2.64 -0.70 -5.62
CA PHE A 15 3.97 -0.35 -5.14
C PHE A 15 4.00 -0.21 -3.61
N LEU A 16 3.00 0.45 -3.01
CA LEU A 16 2.93 0.61 -1.54
C LEU A 16 2.75 -0.73 -0.82
N ILE A 17 1.98 -1.66 -1.41
CA ILE A 17 1.83 -3.04 -0.90
C ILE A 17 3.18 -3.76 -0.97
N TRP A 18 3.83 -3.78 -2.14
CA TRP A 18 5.14 -4.39 -2.33
C TRP A 18 6.20 -3.77 -1.42
N PHE A 19 6.23 -2.44 -1.31
CA PHE A 19 7.16 -1.70 -0.48
C PHE A 19 7.06 -2.13 0.98
N ARG A 20 5.84 -2.32 1.50
CA ARG A 20 5.63 -2.77 2.88
C ARG A 20 5.94 -4.25 3.09
N ARG A 21 5.60 -5.12 2.13
CA ARG A 21 5.71 -6.58 2.28
C ARG A 21 7.08 -7.14 1.92
N CYS A 22 7.78 -6.53 0.97
CA CYS A 22 8.98 -7.09 0.36
C CYS A 22 10.26 -6.38 0.77
N LEU A 23 10.20 -5.11 1.21
CA LEU A 23 11.40 -4.45 1.74
C LEU A 23 11.56 -4.72 3.24
N PRO A 24 12.78 -5.04 3.70
CA PRO A 24 13.13 -5.01 5.12
C PRO A 24 12.81 -3.64 5.75
N GLN A 25 12.35 -3.64 7.00
CA GLN A 25 11.95 -2.43 7.71
C GLN A 25 13.06 -1.37 7.75
N SER A 26 14.33 -1.78 7.88
CA SER A 26 15.49 -0.89 7.85
C SER A 26 15.61 -0.14 6.52
N LEU A 27 15.39 -0.82 5.39
CA LEU A 27 15.38 -0.20 4.06
C LEU A 27 14.14 0.66 3.85
N GLN A 28 12.97 0.24 4.36
CA GLN A 28 11.77 1.08 4.30
C GLN A 28 12.00 2.44 4.98
N VAL A 29 12.63 2.45 6.17
CA VAL A 29 12.95 3.68 6.90
C VAL A 29 13.94 4.56 6.12
N GLN A 30 14.92 3.96 5.45
CA GLN A 30 15.90 4.71 4.66
C GLN A 30 15.32 5.28 3.37
N VAL A 31 14.41 4.56 2.70
CA VAL A 31 13.85 4.97 1.41
C VAL A 31 12.69 5.95 1.56
N ARG A 32 11.89 5.84 2.64
CA ARG A 32 10.71 6.68 2.90
C ARG A 32 10.93 8.19 2.70
N PRO A 33 12.02 8.81 3.18
CA PRO A 33 12.27 10.25 3.01
C PRO A 33 12.37 10.69 1.55
N TYR A 34 12.75 9.79 0.65
CA TYR A 34 12.90 10.06 -0.79
C TYR A 34 11.60 9.85 -1.58
N LEU A 35 10.56 9.29 -0.95
CA LEU A 35 9.27 9.12 -1.59
C LEU A 35 8.52 10.45 -1.66
N ASP A 36 7.69 10.58 -2.67
CA ASP A 36 6.78 11.72 -2.80
C ASP A 36 5.86 11.83 -1.57
N ARG A 37 5.55 13.06 -1.12
CA ARG A 37 4.78 13.31 0.12
C ARG A 37 3.46 12.53 0.24
N PRO A 38 2.64 12.35 -0.82
CA PRO A 38 1.44 11.52 -0.76
C PRO A 38 1.72 10.06 -0.38
N TYR A 39 2.85 9.49 -0.83
CA TYR A 39 3.25 8.12 -0.52
C TYR A 39 3.72 7.99 0.92
N GLN A 40 4.51 8.96 1.40
CA GLN A 40 4.91 9.00 2.81
C GLN A 40 3.69 9.03 3.74
N LEU A 41 2.69 9.85 3.40
CA LEU A 41 1.45 9.94 4.18
C LEU A 41 0.66 8.62 4.13
N ALA A 42 0.55 8.00 2.96
CA ALA A 42 -0.10 6.70 2.80
C ALA A 42 0.58 5.62 3.65
N LEU A 43 1.92 5.53 3.62
CA LEU A 43 2.69 4.60 4.44
C LEU A 43 2.51 4.87 5.94
N THR A 44 2.47 6.14 6.34
CA THR A 44 2.27 6.52 7.75
C THR A 44 0.87 6.11 8.25
N ILE A 45 -0.16 6.28 7.44
CA ILE A 45 -1.53 5.81 7.76
C ILE A 45 -1.56 4.28 7.82
N LEU A 46 -0.88 3.62 6.89
CA LEU A 46 -0.81 2.17 6.81
C LEU A 46 -0.12 1.52 8.00
N ASP A 47 0.92 2.15 8.55
CA ASP A 47 1.56 1.70 9.79
C ASP A 47 0.60 1.73 10.98
N ARG A 48 -0.44 2.58 10.95
CA ARG A 48 -1.49 2.63 11.99
C ARG A 48 -2.56 1.57 11.77
N CYS A 49 -2.89 1.26 10.52
CA CYS A 49 -3.85 0.21 10.20
C CYS A 49 -3.32 -1.21 10.45
N ASP A 50 -2.02 -1.36 10.70
CA ASP A 50 -1.35 -2.61 11.06
C ASP A 50 -1.42 -2.93 12.56
N ALA A 51 -2.06 -2.07 13.35
CA ALA A 51 -2.24 -2.30 14.77
C ALA A 51 -3.19 -3.49 15.02
N PRO A 52 -3.01 -4.23 16.13
CA PRO A 52 -3.84 -5.39 16.46
C PRO A 52 -5.31 -5.03 16.74
N GLN A 53 -5.61 -3.76 16.96
CA GLN A 53 -6.97 -3.26 17.13
C GLN A 53 -7.33 -2.26 16.04
N PRO A 54 -8.58 -2.29 15.53
CA PRO A 54 -9.02 -1.36 14.51
C PRO A 54 -9.02 0.07 15.07
N ILE A 55 -8.44 1.01 14.32
CA ILE A 55 -8.25 2.39 14.78
C ILE A 55 -9.30 3.31 14.13
N PRO A 56 -9.98 4.19 14.90
CA PRO A 56 -10.84 5.23 14.34
C PRO A 56 -10.08 6.25 13.49
N VAL A 57 -10.69 6.73 12.42
CA VAL A 57 -10.11 7.77 11.55
C VAL A 57 -9.71 9.04 12.32
N LYS A 58 -10.50 9.40 13.35
CA LYS A 58 -10.21 10.58 14.20
C LYS A 58 -8.91 10.42 14.98
N ASP A 59 -8.68 9.25 15.56
CA ASP A 59 -7.49 8.98 16.37
C ASP A 59 -6.23 8.88 15.50
N MET A 60 -6.35 8.28 14.31
CA MET A 60 -5.29 8.32 13.30
C MET A 60 -4.95 9.76 12.90
N ALA A 61 -5.97 10.57 12.61
CA ALA A 61 -5.79 11.95 12.21
C ALA A 61 -5.09 12.79 13.28
N GLN A 62 -5.49 12.63 14.54
CA GLN A 62 -4.84 13.29 15.68
C GLN A 62 -3.38 12.86 15.84
N THR A 63 -3.11 11.56 15.74
CA THR A 63 -1.75 11.02 15.92
C THR A 63 -0.80 11.45 14.81
N ILE A 64 -1.30 11.52 13.57
CA ILE A 64 -0.50 11.87 12.38
C ILE A 64 -0.42 13.39 12.19
N GLY A 65 -1.30 14.16 12.83
CA GLY A 65 -1.35 15.62 12.69
C GLY A 65 -1.95 16.08 11.36
N VAL A 66 -2.95 15.36 10.84
CA VAL A 66 -3.66 15.70 9.60
C VAL A 66 -5.16 15.75 9.83
N SER A 67 -5.94 16.29 8.87
CA SER A 67 -7.39 16.29 9.01
C SER A 67 -7.99 14.89 8.85
N PRO A 68 -9.09 14.55 9.59
CA PRO A 68 -9.78 13.27 9.42
C PRO A 68 -10.24 13.01 7.98
N GLN A 69 -10.63 14.08 7.27
CA GLN A 69 -10.98 13.99 5.85
C GLN A 69 -9.80 13.55 4.99
N THR A 70 -8.59 14.02 5.28
CA THR A 70 -7.39 13.61 4.56
C THR A 70 -7.09 12.13 4.79
N VAL A 71 -7.17 11.66 6.04
CA VAL A 71 -7.00 10.23 6.37
C VAL A 71 -8.03 9.39 5.60
N LYS A 72 -9.31 9.79 5.61
CA LYS A 72 -10.37 9.11 4.88
C LYS A 72 -10.10 9.08 3.37
N GLN A 73 -9.66 10.18 2.78
CA GLN A 73 -9.31 10.24 1.36
C GLN A 73 -8.17 9.29 1.00
N VAL A 74 -7.15 9.20 1.84
CA VAL A 74 -6.02 8.27 1.62
C VAL A 74 -6.46 6.81 1.75
N LEU A 75 -7.22 6.47 2.79
CA LEU A 75 -7.76 5.12 2.99
C LEU A 75 -8.66 4.68 1.84
N LEU A 76 -9.51 5.58 1.34
CA LEU A 76 -10.34 5.32 0.16
C LEU A 76 -9.50 5.14 -1.10
N ALA A 77 -8.49 5.99 -1.32
CA ALA A 77 -7.59 5.86 -2.48
C ALA A 77 -6.83 4.53 -2.47
N LEU A 78 -6.35 4.09 -1.30
CA LEU A 78 -5.69 2.79 -1.12
C LEU A 78 -6.67 1.64 -1.36
N LYS A 79 -7.90 1.74 -0.84
CA LYS A 79 -8.94 0.74 -1.07
C LYS A 79 -9.30 0.60 -2.55
N GLU A 80 -9.48 1.74 -3.23
CA GLU A 80 -9.73 1.77 -4.67
C GLU A 80 -8.54 1.30 -5.50
N GLY A 81 -7.31 1.39 -4.97
CA GLY A 81 -6.09 0.89 -5.58
C GLY A 81 -5.86 -0.62 -5.36
N GLY A 82 -6.79 -1.31 -4.71
CA GLY A 82 -6.75 -2.76 -4.51
C GLY A 82 -6.33 -3.21 -3.11
N MET A 83 -6.21 -2.30 -2.13
CA MET A 83 -5.88 -2.66 -0.75
C MET A 83 -7.13 -3.06 0.06
N THR A 84 -7.05 -4.17 0.77
CA THR A 84 -8.18 -4.70 1.54
C THR A 84 -8.17 -4.19 2.97
N PHE A 85 -9.28 -3.59 3.40
CA PHE A 85 -9.44 -3.11 4.77
C PHE A 85 -10.68 -3.74 5.40
N ALA A 86 -10.55 -4.21 6.64
CA ALA A 86 -11.67 -4.50 7.50
C ALA A 86 -12.20 -3.17 8.06
N VAL A 87 -13.45 -2.84 7.72
CA VAL A 87 -14.13 -1.65 8.22
C VAL A 87 -15.15 -2.10 9.26
N SER A 88 -14.92 -1.72 10.50
CA SER A 88 -15.87 -1.97 11.60
C SER A 88 -17.09 -1.03 11.50
N PRO A 89 -18.24 -1.40 12.12
CA PRO A 89 -19.43 -0.54 12.18
C PRO A 89 -19.16 0.82 12.86
N THR A 90 -18.09 0.94 13.66
CA THR A 90 -17.66 2.20 14.29
C THR A 90 -16.76 3.05 13.40
N THR A 91 -16.65 2.74 12.10
CA THR A 91 -15.74 3.42 11.13
C THR A 91 -14.26 3.34 11.52
N SER A 92 -13.90 2.30 12.27
CA SER A 92 -12.50 1.98 12.57
C SER A 92 -11.93 1.08 11.48
N TRP A 93 -10.70 1.35 11.07
CA TRP A 93 -10.04 0.71 9.93
C TRP A 93 -8.88 -0.15 10.40
N GLN A 94 -8.79 -1.33 9.83
CA GLN A 94 -7.69 -2.28 10.01
C GLN A 94 -7.34 -2.89 8.65
N LEU A 95 -6.08 -3.20 8.43
CA LEU A 95 -5.68 -3.97 7.25
C LEU A 95 -6.26 -5.38 7.35
N SER A 96 -6.95 -5.81 6.30
CA SER A 96 -7.45 -7.18 6.22
C SER A 96 -6.31 -8.04 5.68
N GLU A 97 -5.87 -9.04 6.45
CA GLU A 97 -4.90 -10.05 6.01
C GLU A 97 -5.50 -11.04 4.99
N SER A 98 -6.48 -10.60 4.20
CA SER A 98 -7.12 -11.45 3.20
C SER A 98 -6.23 -11.59 1.98
N ASP A 99 -5.50 -12.71 2.01
CA ASP A 99 -4.81 -13.46 0.95
C ASP A 99 -3.59 -12.80 0.27
N PRO A 100 -2.47 -13.52 0.11
CA PRO A 100 -1.37 -13.06 -0.74
C PRO A 100 -1.90 -12.83 -2.17
N PRO A 101 -1.41 -11.82 -2.92
CA PRO A 101 -1.54 -11.89 -4.36
C PRO A 101 -0.89 -13.20 -4.81
N ASP A 102 -1.65 -14.04 -5.50
CA ASP A 102 -1.13 -15.23 -6.15
C ASP A 102 0.05 -14.81 -7.04
N VAL A 103 1.26 -15.05 -6.54
CA VAL A 103 2.53 -14.73 -7.22
C VAL A 103 2.88 -15.79 -8.26
N SER A 104 1.99 -16.73 -8.56
CA SER A 104 2.24 -17.86 -9.47
C SER A 104 2.26 -17.47 -10.96
N LEU A 105 2.18 -16.18 -11.30
CA LEU A 105 2.10 -15.69 -12.68
C LEU A 105 3.40 -15.05 -13.22
N LEU A 106 4.51 -15.11 -12.48
CA LEU A 106 5.81 -14.59 -12.94
C LEU A 106 6.86 -15.65 -13.27
N GLU A 107 6.53 -16.94 -13.19
CA GLU A 107 7.43 -18.00 -13.59
C GLU A 107 6.91 -18.68 -14.87
N THR A 108 7.43 -18.26 -16.03
CA THR A 108 7.81 -19.08 -17.19
C THR A 108 7.83 -18.25 -18.48
N ALA A 109 8.69 -17.24 -18.53
CA ALA A 109 9.31 -16.84 -19.80
C ALA A 109 10.69 -17.50 -19.88
N SER A 110 10.72 -18.83 -19.91
CA SER A 110 11.91 -19.56 -20.35
C SER A 110 11.99 -19.40 -21.85
N VAL A 111 12.79 -18.43 -22.27
CA VAL A 111 13.26 -18.26 -23.65
C VAL A 111 13.96 -19.55 -24.06
N THR A 112 13.30 -20.36 -24.87
CA THR A 112 13.95 -21.45 -25.62
C THR A 112 14.62 -20.82 -26.85
N VAL A 113 15.89 -20.50 -26.73
CA VAL A 113 16.77 -20.21 -27.87
C VAL A 113 17.91 -21.23 -27.87
N SER A 114 18.30 -21.62 -29.09
CA SER A 114 19.40 -22.52 -29.49
C SER A 114 18.95 -23.95 -29.82
N SER A 115 19.33 -24.54 -30.96
CA SER A 115 20.11 -24.04 -32.09
C SER A 115 19.86 -24.94 -33.28
N HIS A 116 19.67 -24.34 -34.45
CA HIS A 116 19.70 -24.99 -35.75
C HIS A 116 21.17 -25.32 -36.06
N ASN A 117 21.49 -26.58 -36.36
CA ASN A 117 22.81 -26.94 -36.89
C ASN A 117 22.62 -27.88 -38.09
N PRO A 118 22.95 -27.45 -39.32
CA PRO A 118 22.97 -28.32 -40.48
C PRO A 118 24.34 -28.98 -40.63
N ALA A 119 24.33 -30.29 -40.91
CA ALA A 119 25.40 -31.00 -41.58
C ALA A 119 24.77 -32.05 -42.50
#